data_AF-A0A484YYB3-F1
#
_entry.id   AF-A0A484YYB3-F1
#
_cell.length_a   1.000
_cell.length_b   1.000
_cell.length_c   1.000
_cell.angle_alpha   90.00
_cell.angle_beta   90.00
_cell.angle_gamma   90.00
#
_symmetry.space_group_name_H-M   'P 1'
#
loop_
_entity.id
_entity.type
_entity.pdbx_description
1 polymer ?
#
loop_
_entity_poly.entity_id
_entity_poly.type
_entity_poly.pdbx_seq_one_letter_code
_entity_poly.pdbx_strand_id
1 'polypeptide(L)'
;MPEWQNYSETASVQQQNWSVLARAIERGINAPLASSCGRLFDAVAAALGCAPATLSYEGEAACALEALAASCHGVTHPVTMPLVDNQLDLATFWQQWLSWQAPVNQRAWAFHDALAQGFAALMREQATMRGITTLVFSGGVIHNCLLRARLAHYLADFTLLFPQSLPAGDGGLSLGQGVIVAARWLAGEVQNG
;
A
#
# COMPACT_ATOMS: atom_id res chain seq x y z
N MET A 1 2.43 -8.16 -16.45
CA MET A 1 3.47 -7.31 -17.08
C MET A 1 4.29 -8.23 -18.00
N PRO A 2 4.16 -8.10 -19.34
CA PRO A 2 4.94 -8.88 -20.29
C PRO A 2 6.44 -8.64 -20.06
N GLU A 3 7.29 -9.65 -20.27
CA GLU A 3 8.75 -9.47 -20.25
C GLU A 3 9.37 -8.99 -18.92
N TRP A 4 8.70 -9.19 -17.79
CA TRP A 4 9.23 -8.82 -16.46
C TRP A 4 10.63 -9.42 -16.16
N GLN A 5 10.98 -10.53 -16.82
CA GLN A 5 12.28 -11.20 -16.73
C GLN A 5 13.44 -10.36 -17.29
N ASN A 6 13.17 -9.32 -18.06
CA ASN A 6 14.22 -8.47 -18.63
C ASN A 6 14.74 -7.42 -17.63
N TYR A 7 14.09 -7.25 -16.48
CA TYR A 7 14.49 -6.26 -15.47
C TYR A 7 15.46 -6.84 -14.44
N SER A 8 16.54 -6.12 -14.19
CA SER A 8 17.60 -6.49 -13.23
C SER A 8 17.08 -6.71 -11.80
N GLU A 9 16.03 -5.98 -11.44
CA GLU A 9 15.34 -5.99 -10.15
C GLU A 9 14.67 -7.35 -9.87
N THR A 10 14.51 -8.18 -10.90
CA THR A 10 13.87 -9.50 -10.80
C THR A 10 14.89 -10.64 -10.77
N ALA A 11 16.19 -10.34 -10.80
CA ALA A 11 17.27 -11.33 -10.85
C ALA A 11 17.24 -12.32 -9.67
N SER A 12 16.89 -11.85 -8.46
CA SER A 12 16.77 -12.71 -7.27
C SER A 12 15.68 -13.77 -7.42
N VAL A 13 14.57 -13.44 -8.08
CA VAL A 13 13.47 -14.36 -8.37
C VAL A 13 13.87 -15.35 -9.47
N GLN A 14 14.61 -14.87 -10.48
CA GLN A 14 15.06 -15.71 -11.60
C GLN A 14 16.06 -16.79 -11.18
N GLN A 15 16.83 -16.55 -10.12
CA GLN A 15 17.74 -17.54 -9.54
C GLN A 15 17.01 -18.69 -8.82
N GLN A 16 15.70 -18.56 -8.57
CA GLN A 16 14.87 -19.56 -7.91
C GLN A 16 14.06 -20.36 -8.94
N ASN A 17 13.49 -21.50 -8.50
CA ASN A 17 12.60 -22.30 -9.35
C ASN A 17 11.18 -21.71 -9.43
N TRP A 18 11.09 -20.44 -9.86
CA TRP A 18 9.88 -19.63 -9.85
C TRP A 18 8.77 -20.21 -10.74
N SER A 19 9.11 -20.99 -11.77
CA SER A 19 8.15 -21.62 -12.69
C SER A 19 7.20 -22.63 -11.99
N VAL A 20 7.67 -23.29 -10.93
CA VAL A 20 6.84 -24.20 -10.12
C VAL A 20 5.83 -23.38 -9.32
N LEU A 21 6.27 -22.27 -8.74
CA LEU A 21 5.41 -21.37 -7.97
C LEU A 21 4.37 -20.68 -8.88
N ALA A 22 4.77 -20.24 -10.08
CA ALA A 22 3.86 -19.67 -11.07
C ALA A 22 2.71 -20.64 -11.42
N ARG A 23 3.03 -21.92 -11.66
CA ARG A 23 2.01 -22.97 -11.89
C ARG A 23 1.12 -23.22 -10.68
N ALA A 24 1.66 -23.12 -9.47
CA ALA A 24 0.85 -23.24 -8.25
C ALA A 24 -0.13 -22.07 -8.13
N ILE A 25 0.31 -20.84 -8.43
CA ILE A 25 -0.52 -19.63 -8.46
C ILE A 25 -1.63 -19.76 -9.51
N GLU A 26 -1.31 -20.14 -10.75
CA GLU A 26 -2.29 -20.36 -11.82
C GLU A 26 -3.36 -21.39 -11.45
N ARG A 27 -2.99 -22.41 -10.66
CA ARG A 27 -3.90 -23.47 -10.21
C ARG A 27 -4.57 -23.17 -8.86
N GLY A 28 -4.30 -22.01 -8.24
CA GLY A 28 -4.85 -21.65 -6.94
C GLY A 28 -4.38 -22.54 -5.78
N ILE A 29 -3.23 -23.21 -5.91
CA ILE A 29 -2.70 -24.12 -4.88
C ILE A 29 -1.94 -23.31 -3.85
N ASN A 30 -2.53 -23.14 -2.65
CA ASN A 30 -1.97 -22.34 -1.57
C ASN A 30 -1.57 -20.91 -2.00
N ALA A 31 -2.34 -20.34 -2.92
CA ALA A 31 -2.12 -19.01 -3.49
C ALA A 31 -3.40 -18.16 -3.38
N PRO A 32 -3.89 -17.85 -2.16
CA PRO A 32 -5.07 -17.02 -1.98
C PRO A 32 -4.83 -15.61 -2.52
N LEU A 33 -5.84 -15.04 -3.19
CA LEU A 33 -5.80 -13.65 -3.64
C LEU A 33 -5.96 -12.70 -2.44
N ALA A 34 -5.16 -11.63 -2.42
CA ALA A 34 -5.23 -10.59 -1.41
C ALA A 34 -4.90 -9.22 -2.01
N SER A 35 -5.71 -8.21 -1.69
CA SER A 35 -5.46 -6.79 -1.98
C SER A 35 -4.64 -6.12 -0.85
N SER A 36 -3.56 -6.79 -0.44
CA SER A 36 -2.75 -6.35 0.71
C SER A 36 -1.75 -5.27 0.33
N CYS A 37 -1.94 -4.06 0.88
CA CYS A 37 -0.97 -2.98 0.73
C CYS A 37 0.40 -3.36 1.32
N GLY A 38 0.45 -4.05 2.47
CA GLY A 38 1.70 -4.52 3.05
C GLY A 38 2.49 -5.45 2.13
N ARG A 39 1.81 -6.38 1.42
CA ARG A 39 2.47 -7.25 0.44
C ARG A 39 2.97 -6.48 -0.78
N LEU A 40 2.32 -5.38 -1.18
CA LEU A 40 2.83 -4.50 -2.24
C LEU A 40 4.11 -3.79 -1.79
N PHE A 41 4.19 -3.32 -0.54
CA PHE A 41 5.43 -2.79 0.04
C PHE A 41 6.56 -3.83 0.01
N ASP A 42 6.28 -5.06 0.41
CA ASP A 42 7.27 -6.15 0.40
C ASP A 42 7.78 -6.43 -1.03
N ALA A 43 6.90 -6.37 -2.04
CA ALA A 43 7.29 -6.57 -3.44
C ALA A 43 8.25 -5.48 -3.93
N VAL A 44 8.00 -4.20 -3.59
CA VAL A 44 8.89 -3.10 -3.95
C VAL A 44 10.21 -3.17 -3.17
N ALA A 45 10.16 -3.53 -1.89
CA ALA A 45 11.35 -3.73 -1.07
C ALA A 45 12.24 -4.86 -1.61
N ALA A 46 11.64 -5.96 -2.06
CA ALA A 46 12.34 -7.06 -2.71
C ALA A 46 12.98 -6.63 -4.03
N ALA A 47 12.27 -5.84 -4.86
CA ALA A 47 12.79 -5.32 -6.12
C ALA A 47 13.99 -4.36 -5.93
N LEU A 48 13.99 -3.58 -4.85
CA LEU A 48 15.12 -2.71 -4.48
C LEU A 48 16.24 -3.44 -3.71
N GLY A 49 16.01 -4.68 -3.28
CA GLY A 49 16.96 -5.42 -2.45
C GLY A 49 17.26 -4.76 -1.10
N CYS A 50 16.30 -3.99 -0.55
CA CYS A 50 16.49 -3.25 0.69
C CYS A 50 16.09 -4.03 1.96
N ALA A 51 15.66 -5.28 1.81
CA ALA A 51 15.31 -6.18 2.91
C ALA A 51 15.95 -7.57 2.69
N PRO A 52 16.18 -8.35 3.76
CA PRO A 52 16.66 -9.72 3.63
C PRO A 52 15.72 -10.61 2.80
N ALA A 53 16.26 -11.66 2.18
CA ALA A 53 15.47 -12.61 1.40
C ALA A 53 14.44 -13.40 2.25
N THR A 54 14.67 -13.51 3.55
CA THR A 54 13.73 -14.09 4.52
C THR A 54 13.60 -13.13 5.68
N LEU A 55 12.36 -12.68 5.91
CA LEU A 55 12.05 -11.73 6.97
C LEU A 55 11.99 -12.42 8.32
N SER A 56 12.45 -11.72 9.35
CA SER A 56 12.52 -12.15 10.74
C SER A 56 11.31 -11.70 11.56
N TYR A 57 10.61 -10.64 11.12
CA TYR A 57 9.39 -10.14 11.75
C TYR A 57 8.40 -9.53 10.76
N GLU A 58 7.15 -9.36 11.20
CA GLU A 58 6.09 -8.78 10.37
C GLU A 58 6.32 -7.29 10.11
N GLY A 59 6.29 -6.88 8.83
CA GLY A 59 6.48 -5.50 8.42
C GLY A 59 7.94 -5.08 8.25
N GLU A 60 8.91 -5.98 8.43
CA GLU A 60 10.35 -5.68 8.31
C GLU A 60 10.71 -4.99 6.98
N ALA A 61 10.28 -5.57 5.86
CA ALA A 61 10.59 -5.03 4.54
C ALA A 61 9.90 -3.67 4.30
N ALA A 62 8.66 -3.50 4.77
CA ALA A 62 7.95 -2.22 4.70
C ALA A 62 8.66 -1.11 5.51
N CYS A 63 9.14 -1.43 6.72
CA CYS A 63 9.91 -0.49 7.54
C CYS A 63 11.26 -0.13 6.89
N ALA A 64 11.97 -1.11 6.33
CA ALA A 64 13.22 -0.87 5.63
C ALA A 64 13.03 0.02 4.40
N LEU A 65 11.96 -0.22 3.63
CA LEU A 65 11.60 0.60 2.47
C LEU A 65 11.23 2.04 2.86
N GLU A 66 10.51 2.22 3.95
CA GLU A 66 10.20 3.55 4.50
C GLU A 66 11.46 4.29 4.92
N ALA A 67 12.34 3.65 5.70
CA ALA A 67 13.59 4.23 6.15
C ALA A 67 14.48 4.65 4.97
N LEU A 68 14.52 3.82 3.93
CA LEU A 68 15.23 4.13 2.69
C LEU A 68 14.64 5.36 1.99
N ALA A 69 13.31 5.40 1.83
CA ALA A 69 12.60 6.51 1.21
C ALA A 69 12.74 7.83 1.99
N ALA A 70 12.80 7.76 3.33
CA ALA A 70 12.93 8.92 4.20
C ALA A 70 14.24 9.71 4.01
N SER A 71 15.26 9.08 3.42
CA SER A 71 16.51 9.77 3.03
C SER A 71 16.39 10.62 1.76
N CYS A 72 15.22 10.63 1.10
CA CYS A 72 14.92 11.47 -0.05
C CYS A 72 13.95 12.59 0.34
N HIS A 73 14.31 13.85 0.07
CA HIS A 73 13.51 15.04 0.38
C HIS A 73 12.48 15.41 -0.70
N GLY A 74 12.10 14.43 -1.53
CA GLY A 74 11.28 14.66 -2.72
C GLY A 74 12.10 14.69 -4.01
N VAL A 75 11.51 14.16 -5.07
CA VAL A 75 12.14 14.05 -6.38
C VAL A 75 11.06 14.12 -7.47
N THR A 76 11.37 14.79 -8.57
CA THR A 76 10.51 14.72 -9.77
C THR A 76 10.66 13.34 -10.40
N HIS A 77 9.57 12.61 -10.55
CA HIS A 77 9.56 11.27 -11.15
C HIS A 77 8.34 11.05 -12.06
N PRO A 78 8.42 10.11 -13.02
CA PRO A 78 7.31 9.80 -13.92
C PRO A 78 6.33 8.76 -13.36
N VAL A 79 6.65 8.14 -12.21
CA VAL A 79 5.88 7.01 -11.66
C VAL A 79 4.51 7.47 -11.14
N THR A 80 3.46 6.75 -11.53
CA THR A 80 2.07 6.97 -11.12
C THR A 80 1.36 5.66 -10.83
N MET A 81 0.23 5.72 -10.10
CA MET A 81 -0.72 4.62 -9.95
C MET A 81 -2.11 5.11 -10.39
N PRO A 82 -2.39 5.09 -11.71
CA PRO A 82 -3.68 5.55 -12.24
C PRO A 82 -4.85 4.72 -11.69
N LEU A 83 -6.06 5.27 -11.80
CA LEU A 83 -7.28 4.53 -11.51
C LEU A 83 -7.85 3.95 -12.78
N VAL A 84 -8.16 2.66 -12.72
CA VAL A 84 -9.02 1.97 -13.68
C VAL A 84 -10.22 1.47 -12.89
N ASP A 85 -11.38 2.03 -13.20
CA ASP A 85 -12.59 1.95 -12.38
C ASP A 85 -12.33 2.43 -10.95
N ASN A 86 -12.33 1.51 -9.97
CA ASN A 86 -12.07 1.81 -8.55
C ASN A 86 -10.84 1.06 -8.01
N GLN A 87 -9.91 0.71 -8.90
CA GLN A 87 -8.68 -0.01 -8.55
C GLN A 87 -7.45 0.73 -9.07
N LEU A 88 -6.37 0.65 -8.31
CA LEU A 88 -5.06 1.17 -8.74
C LEU A 88 -4.51 0.27 -9.85
N ASP A 89 -4.14 0.87 -10.97
CA ASP A 89 -3.49 0.17 -12.08
C ASP A 89 -2.02 -0.09 -11.76
N LEU A 90 -1.78 -1.27 -11.18
CA LEU A 90 -0.44 -1.73 -10.87
C LEU A 90 0.38 -2.10 -12.11
N ALA A 91 -0.25 -2.34 -13.27
CA ALA A 91 0.49 -2.65 -14.49
C ALA A 91 1.24 -1.41 -14.98
N THR A 92 0.55 -0.26 -15.04
CA THR A 92 1.17 1.03 -15.36
C THR A 92 2.24 1.40 -14.34
N PHE A 93 1.96 1.22 -13.03
CA PHE A 93 2.94 1.46 -11.98
C PHE A 93 4.23 0.67 -12.18
N TRP A 94 4.15 -0.66 -12.30
CA TRP A 94 5.33 -1.50 -12.43
C TRP A 94 6.12 -1.17 -13.71
N GLN A 95 5.43 -0.90 -14.83
CA GLN A 95 6.08 -0.50 -16.07
C GLN A 95 6.87 0.81 -15.89
N GLN A 96 6.25 1.86 -15.33
CA GLN A 96 6.90 3.15 -15.14
C GLN A 96 8.02 3.07 -14.10
N TRP A 97 7.77 2.41 -12.97
CA TRP A 97 8.71 2.33 -11.85
C TRP A 97 9.94 1.48 -12.18
N LEU A 98 9.77 0.34 -12.87
CA LEU A 98 10.89 -0.49 -13.32
C LEU A 98 11.70 0.17 -14.44
N SER A 99 11.03 0.93 -15.32
CA SER A 99 11.70 1.63 -16.43
C SER A 99 12.38 2.94 -15.99
N TRP A 100 12.13 3.42 -14.77
CA TRP A 100 12.74 4.64 -14.25
C TRP A 100 13.97 4.32 -13.39
N GLN A 101 15.15 4.55 -13.96
CA GLN A 101 16.42 4.38 -13.25
C GLN A 101 16.76 5.64 -12.45
N ALA A 102 16.83 5.47 -11.13
CA ALA A 102 17.20 6.51 -10.17
C ALA A 102 17.87 5.86 -8.95
N PRO A 103 18.56 6.65 -8.09
CA PRO A 103 19.03 6.18 -6.79
C PRO A 103 17.92 5.45 -6.01
N VAL A 104 18.28 4.39 -5.28
CA VAL A 104 17.31 3.50 -4.62
C VAL A 104 16.40 4.22 -3.63
N ASN A 105 16.89 5.25 -2.95
CA ASN A 105 16.08 6.10 -2.08
C ASN A 105 15.04 6.93 -2.83
N GLN A 106 15.38 7.44 -4.02
CA GLN A 106 14.43 8.15 -4.89
C GLN A 106 13.37 7.20 -5.46
N ARG A 107 13.74 5.97 -5.81
CA ARG A 107 12.78 4.93 -6.25
C ARG A 107 11.84 4.50 -5.13
N ALA A 108 12.36 4.33 -3.92
CA ALA A 108 11.55 4.07 -2.74
C ALA A 108 10.59 5.23 -2.45
N TRP A 109 11.07 6.48 -2.55
CA TRP A 109 10.24 7.67 -2.37
C TRP A 109 9.13 7.77 -3.42
N ALA A 110 9.46 7.57 -4.70
CA ALA A 110 8.50 7.64 -5.80
C ALA A 110 7.38 6.60 -5.70
N PHE A 111 7.68 5.41 -5.13
CA PHE A 111 6.65 4.43 -4.82
C PHE A 111 5.65 4.96 -3.78
N HIS A 112 6.14 5.51 -2.66
CA HIS A 112 5.26 6.07 -1.62
C HIS A 112 4.43 7.23 -2.16
N ASP A 113 5.04 8.07 -2.99
CA ASP A 113 4.38 9.20 -3.63
C ASP A 113 3.27 8.77 -4.58
N ALA A 114 3.58 7.89 -5.54
CA ALA A 114 2.63 7.37 -6.52
C ALA A 114 1.46 6.63 -5.85
N LEU A 115 1.74 5.84 -4.79
CA LEU A 115 0.72 5.15 -4.02
C LEU A 115 -0.21 6.12 -3.29
N ALA A 116 0.35 7.13 -2.63
CA ALA A 116 -0.43 8.16 -1.95
C ALA A 116 -1.30 8.95 -2.95
N GLN A 117 -0.73 9.32 -4.09
CA GLN A 117 -1.41 10.05 -5.15
C GLN A 117 -2.56 9.24 -5.75
N GLY A 118 -2.36 7.95 -6.03
CA GLY A 118 -3.39 7.04 -6.52
C GLY A 118 -4.55 6.86 -5.52
N PHE A 119 -4.23 6.61 -4.24
CA PHE A 119 -5.28 6.53 -3.21
C PHE A 119 -6.00 7.87 -3.01
N ALA A 120 -5.29 8.99 -3.05
CA ALA A 120 -5.90 10.31 -2.93
C ALA A 120 -6.87 10.60 -4.08
N ALA A 121 -6.53 10.20 -5.31
CA ALA A 121 -7.44 10.32 -6.45
C ALA A 121 -8.73 9.51 -6.19
N LEU A 122 -8.61 8.27 -5.72
CA LEU A 122 -9.76 7.39 -5.49
C LEU A 122 -10.65 7.95 -4.38
N MET A 123 -10.04 8.34 -3.26
CA MET A 123 -10.77 8.88 -2.11
C MET A 123 -11.48 10.19 -2.48
N ARG A 124 -10.82 11.08 -3.22
CA ARG A 124 -11.43 12.33 -3.68
C ARG A 124 -12.64 12.09 -4.55
N GLU A 125 -12.53 11.22 -5.55
CA GLU A 125 -13.64 10.87 -6.43
C GLU A 125 -14.82 10.33 -5.63
N GLN A 126 -14.58 9.32 -4.78
CA GLN A 126 -15.64 8.68 -4.00
C GLN A 126 -16.29 9.63 -2.98
N ALA A 127 -15.51 10.48 -2.33
CA ALA A 127 -16.00 11.41 -1.32
C ALA A 127 -16.79 12.56 -1.94
N THR A 128 -16.29 13.15 -3.03
CA THR A 128 -16.93 14.28 -3.71
C THR A 128 -18.29 13.89 -4.27
N MET A 129 -18.39 12.73 -4.93
CA MET A 129 -19.66 12.22 -5.46
C MET A 129 -20.73 11.98 -4.38
N ARG A 130 -20.32 11.81 -3.12
CA ARG A 130 -21.21 11.53 -1.98
C ARG A 130 -21.37 12.71 -1.02
N GLY A 131 -20.76 13.85 -1.31
CA GLY A 131 -20.76 15.01 -0.42
C GLY A 131 -20.05 14.76 0.92
N ILE A 132 -19.11 13.81 0.97
CA ILE A 132 -18.31 13.52 2.16
C ILE A 132 -17.12 14.47 2.20
N THR A 133 -16.90 15.16 3.32
CA THR A 133 -15.81 16.13 3.51
C THR A 133 -14.72 15.65 4.47
N THR A 134 -14.94 14.50 5.11
CA THR A 134 -14.03 13.93 6.11
C THR A 134 -13.55 12.55 5.67
N LEU A 135 -12.24 12.35 5.67
CA LEU A 135 -11.59 11.11 5.28
C LEU A 135 -10.88 10.50 6.49
N VAL A 136 -11.04 9.18 6.65
CA VAL A 136 -10.44 8.42 7.76
C VAL A 136 -9.38 7.49 7.22
N PHE A 137 -8.26 7.39 7.93
CA PHE A 137 -7.17 6.47 7.65
C PHE A 137 -6.96 5.55 8.84
N SER A 138 -6.74 4.26 8.60
CA SER A 138 -6.43 3.26 9.62
C SER A 138 -5.72 2.06 8.99
N GLY A 139 -5.38 1.05 9.79
CA GLY A 139 -4.61 -0.13 9.38
C GLY A 139 -3.11 0.06 9.59
N GLY A 140 -2.39 -1.06 9.79
CA GLY A 140 -0.98 -1.04 10.19
C GLY A 140 -0.04 -0.27 9.25
N VAL A 141 -0.34 -0.23 7.94
CA VAL A 141 0.45 0.51 6.94
C VAL A 141 0.39 2.04 7.18
N ILE A 142 -0.66 2.56 7.83
CA ILE A 142 -0.78 3.98 8.17
C ILE A 142 0.20 4.42 9.27
N HIS A 143 0.92 3.49 9.93
CA HIS A 143 2.08 3.89 10.74
C HIS A 143 3.20 4.53 9.92
N ASN A 144 3.27 4.26 8.61
CA ASN A 144 4.27 4.82 7.71
C ASN A 144 4.13 6.35 7.64
N CYS A 145 5.13 7.05 8.17
CA CYS A 145 5.16 8.49 8.31
C CYS A 145 5.22 9.19 6.96
N LEU A 146 6.00 8.65 6.01
CA LEU A 146 6.09 9.20 4.66
C LEU A 146 4.75 9.10 3.94
N LEU A 147 4.09 7.94 3.98
CA LEU A 147 2.80 7.73 3.35
C LEU A 147 1.73 8.66 3.94
N ARG A 148 1.70 8.83 5.27
CA ARG A 148 0.81 9.81 5.92
C ARG A 148 1.07 11.23 5.43
N ALA A 149 2.34 11.64 5.36
CA ALA A 149 2.70 12.97 4.89
C ALA A 149 2.30 13.20 3.42
N ARG A 150 2.48 12.19 2.55
CA ARG A 150 2.07 12.26 1.14
C ARG A 150 0.54 12.28 0.98
N LEU A 151 -0.19 11.44 1.74
CA LEU A 151 -1.66 11.47 1.75
C LEU A 151 -2.19 12.82 2.22
N ALA A 152 -1.62 13.38 3.29
CA ALA A 152 -2.00 14.70 3.79
C ALA A 152 -1.70 15.81 2.77
N HIS A 153 -0.59 15.72 2.05
CA HIS A 153 -0.27 16.64 0.96
C HIS A 153 -1.30 16.57 -0.16
N TYR A 154 -1.67 15.37 -0.61
CA TYR A 154 -2.60 15.21 -1.74
C TYR A 154 -4.06 15.40 -1.38
N LEU A 155 -4.45 15.42 -0.11
CA LEU A 155 -5.85 15.53 0.35
C LEU A 155 -6.06 16.74 1.27
N ALA A 156 -5.28 17.81 1.07
CA ALA A 156 -5.38 19.04 1.86
C ALA A 156 -6.75 19.75 1.76
N ASP A 157 -7.57 19.38 0.78
CA ASP A 157 -8.95 19.82 0.56
C ASP A 157 -9.99 19.10 1.43
N PHE A 158 -9.60 18.09 2.21
CA PHE A 158 -10.48 17.33 3.10
C PHE A 158 -10.09 17.47 4.56
N THR A 159 -11.04 17.19 5.46
CA THR A 159 -10.72 16.95 6.88
C THR A 159 -10.14 15.55 7.02
N LEU A 160 -8.91 15.42 7.52
CA LEU A 160 -8.22 14.13 7.60
C LEU A 160 -8.14 13.63 9.04
N LEU A 161 -8.60 12.40 9.28
CA LEU A 161 -8.55 11.73 10.56
C LEU A 161 -7.54 10.58 10.50
N PHE A 162 -6.40 10.77 11.17
CA PHE A 162 -5.38 9.73 11.37
C PHE A 162 -5.40 9.22 12.82
N PRO A 163 -5.04 7.94 13.07
CA PRO A 163 -4.92 7.42 14.42
C PRO A 163 -3.76 8.10 15.16
N GLN A 164 -3.96 8.45 16.42
CA GLN A 164 -2.96 9.14 17.26
C GLN A 164 -2.82 8.51 18.65
N SER A 165 -3.91 8.46 19.41
CA SER A 165 -3.93 7.92 20.78
C SER A 165 -4.05 6.40 20.84
N LEU A 166 -4.41 5.77 19.73
CA LEU A 166 -4.55 4.33 19.59
C LEU A 166 -3.73 3.84 18.41
N PRO A 167 -3.22 2.59 18.45
CA PRO A 167 -2.50 2.01 17.33
C PRO A 167 -3.36 2.02 16.07
N ALA A 168 -2.76 2.34 14.92
CA ALA A 168 -3.44 2.23 13.63
C ALA A 168 -3.66 0.76 13.23
N GLY A 169 -2.80 -0.14 13.73
CA GLY A 169 -2.87 -1.58 13.49
C GLY A 169 -3.79 -2.33 14.46
N ASP A 170 -3.65 -3.64 14.51
CA ASP A 170 -4.59 -4.55 15.19
C ASP A 170 -4.73 -4.32 16.70
N GLY A 171 -3.76 -3.66 17.34
CA GLY A 171 -3.87 -3.22 18.73
C GLY A 171 -5.03 -2.26 19.01
N GLY A 172 -5.55 -1.56 18.00
CA GLY A 172 -6.74 -0.70 18.09
C GLY A 172 -8.05 -1.37 17.66
N LEU A 173 -8.00 -2.62 17.16
CA LEU A 173 -9.14 -3.25 16.47
C LEU A 173 -10.34 -3.51 17.40
N SER A 174 -10.08 -3.89 18.66
CA SER A 174 -11.12 -4.20 19.64
C SER A 174 -12.01 -3.00 19.97
N LEU A 175 -11.46 -1.78 19.98
CA LEU A 175 -12.27 -0.57 20.15
C LEU A 175 -13.22 -0.38 18.96
N GLY A 176 -12.70 -0.53 17.73
CA GLY A 176 -13.50 -0.45 16.50
C GLY A 176 -14.67 -1.43 16.52
N GLN A 177 -14.41 -2.68 16.94
CA GLN A 177 -15.45 -3.70 17.10
C GLN A 177 -16.50 -3.26 18.14
N GLY A 178 -16.07 -2.77 19.30
CA GLY A 178 -16.97 -2.31 20.37
C GLY A 178 -17.90 -1.18 19.94
N VAL A 179 -17.37 -0.13 19.28
CA VAL A 179 -18.19 1.01 18.84
C VAL A 179 -19.17 0.63 17.72
N ILE A 180 -18.80 -0.28 16.82
CA ILE A 180 -19.70 -0.79 15.78
C ILE A 180 -20.88 -1.53 16.42
N VAL A 181 -20.59 -2.43 17.37
CA VAL A 181 -21.65 -3.19 18.09
C VAL A 181 -22.54 -2.24 18.88
N ALA A 182 -21.97 -1.27 19.60
CA ALA A 182 -22.74 -0.28 20.35
C ALA A 182 -23.65 0.55 19.43
N ALA A 183 -23.16 0.99 18.27
CA ALA A 183 -23.97 1.74 17.30
C ALA A 183 -25.13 0.90 16.74
N ARG A 184 -24.88 -0.37 16.36
CA ARG A 184 -25.93 -1.30 15.91
C ARG A 184 -26.98 -1.55 17.00
N TRP A 185 -26.55 -1.65 18.25
CA TRP A 185 -27.45 -1.83 19.38
C TRP A 185 -28.33 -0.59 19.60
N LEU A 186 -27.75 0.62 19.55
CA LEU A 186 -28.50 1.88 19.66
C LEU A 186 -29.46 2.12 18.49
N ALA A 187 -29.15 1.60 17.30
CA ALA A 187 -30.01 1.67 16.12
C ALA A 187 -31.16 0.63 16.13
N GLY A 188 -31.21 -0.27 17.12
CA GLY A 188 -32.26 -1.30 17.25
C GLY A 188 -32.06 -2.54 16.36
N GLU A 189 -30.93 -2.68 15.68
CA GLU A 189 -30.68 -3.78 14.73
C GLU A 189 -30.38 -5.13 15.40
N VAL A 190 -30.03 -5.11 16.69
CA VAL A 190 -29.61 -6.30 17.46
C VAL A 190 -30.74 -6.85 18.36
N GLN A 191 -31.89 -6.18 18.45
CA GLN A 191 -33.02 -6.59 19.31
C GLN A 191 -33.93 -7.67 18.71
N ASN A 192 -33.77 -8.04 17.43
CA ASN A 192 -34.63 -9.01 16.72
C ASN A 192 -33.98 -10.40 16.53
N GLY A 193 -33.03 -10.78 17.38
CA GLY A 193 -32.37 -12.10 17.38
C GLY A 193 -32.93 -13.05 18.42
#